data_AF-A0A960D108-F1
#
_entry.id   AF-A0A960D108-F1
#
_cell.length_a   1.000
_cell.length_b   1.000
_cell.length_c   1.000
_cell.angle_alpha   90.00
_cell.angle_beta   90.00
_cell.angle_gamma   90.00
#
_symmetry.space_group_name_H-M   'P 1'
#
loop_
_entity.id
_entity.type
_entity.pdbx_description
1 polymer ?
#
loop_
_entity_poly.entity_id
_entity_poly.type
_entity_poly.pdbx_seq_one_letter_code
_entity_poly.pdbx_strand_id
1 'polypeptide(L)'
;MGLQQFWFVVVAVLFLGFFVLEGFDFGVGMLMAWLGRAATGDIEAHRRAVLNTIGPVWDGNEVWLITAGGAMFAAFPHWYATVFSGLYLPLLA
;
A
#
# COMPACT_ATOMS: atom_id res chain seq x y z
N MET A 1 16.09 -11.77 22.43
CA MET A 1 15.83 -11.03 21.18
C MET A 1 16.42 -9.65 21.34
N GLY A 2 17.36 -9.26 20.46
CA GLY A 2 17.97 -7.93 20.46
C GLY A 2 17.11 -6.90 19.73
N LEU A 3 17.43 -5.62 19.92
CA LEU A 3 16.70 -4.49 19.33
C LEU A 3 16.66 -4.56 17.80
N GLN A 4 17.75 -5.00 17.17
CA GLN A 4 17.81 -5.15 15.72
C GLN A 4 16.79 -6.19 15.22
N GLN A 5 16.68 -7.35 15.88
CA GLN A 5 15.69 -8.36 15.46
C GLN A 5 14.26 -7.90 15.75
N PHE A 6 14.05 -7.15 16.84
CA PHE A 6 12.76 -6.54 17.15
C PHE A 6 12.31 -5.57 16.06
N TRP A 7 13.14 -4.60 15.71
CA TRP A 7 12.79 -3.63 14.68
C TRP A 7 12.64 -4.26 13.31
N PHE A 8 13.42 -5.31 12.99
CA PHE A 8 13.23 -6.06 11.75
C PHE A 8 11.84 -6.70 11.68
N VAL A 9 11.38 -7.33 12.77
CA VAL A 9 10.03 -7.90 12.84
C VAL A 9 8.97 -6.82 12.75
N VAL A 10 9.15 -5.67 13.40
CA VAL A 10 8.22 -4.53 13.30
C VAL A 10 8.09 -4.06 11.85
N VAL A 11 9.22 -3.85 11.14
CA VAL A 11 9.21 -3.46 9.73
C VAL A 11 8.51 -4.52 8.86
N ALA A 12 8.75 -5.81 9.11
CA ALA A 12 8.07 -6.88 8.40
C ALA A 12 6.55 -6.87 8.62
N VAL A 13 6.09 -6.61 9.85
CA VAL A 13 4.66 -6.47 10.18
C VAL A 13 4.05 -5.24 9.50
N LEU A 14 4.77 -4.11 9.45
CA LEU A 14 4.30 -2.91 8.76
C LEU A 14 4.10 -3.16 7.26
N PHE A 15 5.07 -3.80 6.59
CA PHE A 15 4.91 -4.18 5.18
C PHE A 15 3.83 -5.24 4.96
N LEU A 16 3.70 -6.23 5.85
CA LEU A 16 2.63 -7.21 5.77
C LEU A 16 1.25 -6.55 5.89
N GLY A 17 1.08 -5.64 6.85
CA GLY A 17 -0.13 -4.85 7.01
C GLY A 17 -0.44 -4.04 5.76
N PHE A 18 0.56 -3.33 5.21
CA PHE A 18 0.42 -2.63 3.93
C PHE A 18 -0.04 -3.56 2.80
N PHE A 19 0.63 -4.70 2.58
CA PHE A 19 0.26 -5.61 1.49
C PHE A 19 -1.14 -6.20 1.63
N VAL A 20 -1.61 -6.42 2.86
CA VAL A 20 -2.97 -6.91 3.11
C VAL A 20 -4.00 -5.80 2.89
N LEU A 21 -3.73 -4.59 3.38
CA LEU A 21 -4.66 -3.47 3.36
C LEU A 21 -4.68 -2.77 1.99
N GLU A 22 -3.55 -2.28 1.50
CA GLU A 22 -3.49 -1.67 0.16
C GLU A 22 -3.65 -2.70 -0.97
N GLY A 23 -3.38 -3.98 -0.69
CA GLY A 23 -3.56 -5.04 -1.67
C GLY A 23 -5.00 -5.13 -2.21
N PHE A 24 -6.02 -4.92 -1.36
CA PHE A 24 -7.40 -4.92 -1.84
C PHE A 24 -7.77 -3.60 -2.53
N ASP A 25 -7.21 -2.46 -2.13
CA ASP A 25 -7.42 -1.17 -2.79
C ASP A 25 -6.96 -1.22 -4.24
N PHE A 26 -5.71 -1.69 -4.47
CA PHE A 26 -5.21 -1.94 -5.81
C PHE A 26 -6.01 -3.02 -6.55
N GLY A 27 -6.46 -4.06 -5.85
CA GLY A 27 -7.32 -5.10 -6.41
C GLY A 27 -8.63 -4.54 -6.97
N VAL A 28 -9.31 -3.68 -6.20
CA VAL A 28 -10.53 -2.98 -6.60
C VAL A 28 -10.24 -2.06 -7.79
N GLY A 29 -9.13 -1.31 -7.74
CA GLY A 29 -8.68 -0.45 -8.84
C GLY A 29 -8.46 -1.21 -10.16
N MET A 30 -7.71 -2.33 -10.11
CA MET A 30 -7.42 -3.17 -11.28
C MET A 30 -8.68 -3.83 -11.86
N LEU A 31 -9.63 -4.22 -11.01
CA LEU A 31 -10.87 -4.88 -11.44
C LEU A 31 -11.96 -3.89 -11.87
N MET A 32 -11.81 -2.59 -11.63
CA MET A 32 -12.84 -1.58 -11.86
C MET A 32 -13.39 -1.57 -13.30
N ALA A 33 -12.52 -1.74 -14.30
CA ALA A 33 -12.94 -1.79 -15.70
C ALA A 33 -13.72 -3.08 -16.07
N TRP A 34 -13.47 -4.18 -15.35
CA TRP A 34 -14.19 -5.44 -15.53
C TRP A 34 -15.52 -5.43 -14.77
N LEU A 35 -15.50 -4.98 -13.51
CA LEU A 35 -16.69 -4.81 -12.67
C LEU A 35 -17.69 -3.82 -13.28
N GLY A 36 -17.20 -2.71 -13.86
CA GLY A 36 -18.06 -1.76 -14.55
C GLY A 36 -18.72 -2.31 -15.83
N ARG A 37 -18.12 -3.31 -16.49
CA ARG A 37 -18.68 -3.96 -17.70
C ARG A 37 -19.60 -5.13 -17.38
N ALA A 38 -19.43 -5.77 -16.22
CA ALA A 38 -20.28 -6.85 -15.75
C ALA A 38 -21.66 -6.37 -15.25
N ALA A 39 -21.79 -5.07 -15.00
CA ALA A 39 -23.00 -4.45 -14.49
C ALA A 39 -24.07 -4.24 -15.58
N THR A 40 -25.29 -4.73 -15.32
CA THR A 40 -26.50 -4.35 -16.07
C THR A 40 -27.04 -3.02 -15.54
N GLY A 41 -26.85 -1.92 -16.29
CA GLY A 41 -27.35 -0.59 -15.91
C GLY A 41 -26.36 0.53 -16.19
N ASP A 42 -26.45 1.63 -15.45
CA ASP A 42 -25.52 2.76 -15.56
C ASP A 42 -24.13 2.38 -15.01
N ILE A 43 -23.15 2.36 -15.92
CA ILE A 43 -21.75 2.00 -15.64
C ILE A 43 -21.13 2.97 -14.62
N GLU A 44 -21.51 4.25 -14.65
CA GLU A 44 -20.93 5.26 -13.76
C GLU A 44 -21.42 5.09 -12.32
N ALA A 45 -22.70 4.76 -12.14
CA ALA A 45 -23.26 4.44 -10.83
C ALA A 45 -22.56 3.21 -10.19
N HIS A 46 -22.26 2.19 -11.00
CA HIS A 46 -21.56 0.99 -10.52
C HIS A 46 -20.10 1.26 -10.18
N ARG A 47 -19.38 2.06 -10.99
CA ARG A 47 -18.02 2.49 -10.68
C ARG A 47 -17.94 3.25 -9.36
N ARG A 48 -18.87 4.18 -9.13
CA ARG A 48 -18.97 4.92 -7.87
C ARG A 48 -19.28 4.00 -6.68
N ALA A 49 -20.17 3.03 -6.86
CA ALA A 49 -20.46 2.05 -5.81
C ALA A 49 -19.21 1.23 -5.43
N VAL A 50 -18.41 0.82 -6.42
CA VAL A 50 -17.12 0.13 -6.21
C VAL A 50 -16.08 1.04 -5.53
N LEU A 51 -15.96 2.30 -5.94
CA LEU A 51 -15.06 3.25 -5.28
C LEU A 51 -15.46 3.51 -3.81
N ASN A 52 -16.77 3.56 -3.53
CA ASN A 52 -17.27 3.77 -2.18
C ASN A 52 -16.96 2.60 -1.23
N THR A 53 -16.57 1.42 -1.73
CA THR A 53 -16.16 0.31 -0.85
C THR A 53 -14.79 0.53 -0.23
N ILE A 54 -13.92 1.31 -0.89
CA ILE A 54 -12.55 1.59 -0.45
C ILE A 54 -12.36 3.04 0.04
N GLY A 55 -13.18 3.97 -0.44
CA GLY A 55 -13.06 5.40 -0.14
C GLY A 55 -12.89 5.77 1.34
N PRO A 56 -13.56 5.12 2.31
CA PRO A 56 -13.41 5.46 3.73
C PRO A 56 -12.08 5.03 4.37
N VAL A 57 -11.33 4.10 3.75
CA VAL A 57 -10.18 3.44 4.38
C VAL A 57 -8.87 3.57 3.62
N TRP A 58 -8.94 3.78 2.30
CA TRP A 58 -7.77 3.82 1.42
C TRP A 58 -6.67 4.79 1.91
N ASP A 59 -7.01 6.05 2.22
CA ASP A 59 -6.02 7.03 2.70
C ASP A 59 -5.32 6.57 4.01
N GLY A 60 -6.01 5.80 4.85
CA GLY A 60 -5.42 5.21 6.05
C GLY A 60 -4.54 3.99 5.77
N ASN A 61 -4.80 3.26 4.69
CA ASN A 61 -4.02 2.10 4.29
C ASN A 61 -2.64 2.54 3.75
N GLU A 62 -2.56 3.66 3.02
CA GLU A 62 -1.30 4.23 2.53
C GLU A 62 -0.33 4.58 3.67
N VAL A 63 -0.85 4.99 4.83
CA VAL A 63 -0.04 5.33 6.01
C VAL A 63 0.81 4.15 6.48
N TRP A 64 0.42 2.91 6.21
CA TRP A 64 1.25 1.73 6.53
C TRP A 64 2.57 1.74 5.77
N LEU A 65 2.56 2.11 4.49
CA LEU A 65 3.78 2.22 3.69
C LEU A 65 4.67 3.36 4.17
N ILE A 66 4.06 4.52 4.44
CA ILE A 66 4.77 5.70 4.94
C ILE A 66 5.46 5.35 6.27
N THR A 67 4.74 4.69 7.17
CA THR A 67 5.26 4.26 8.47
C THR A 67 6.35 3.19 8.32
N ALA A 68 6.20 2.24 7.39
CA ALA A 68 7.22 1.24 7.09
C ALA A 68 8.53 1.91 6.61
N GLY A 69 8.42 2.88 5.68
CA GLY A 69 9.56 3.67 5.22
C GLY A 69 10.21 4.49 6.34
N GLY A 70 9.40 5.14 7.18
CA GLY A 70 9.89 5.88 8.35
C GLY A 70 10.58 4.99 9.38
N ALA A 71 10.03 3.80 9.65
CA ALA A 71 10.63 2.82 10.54
C ALA A 71 11.97 2.28 9.98
N MET A 72 12.04 2.05 8.67
CA MET A 72 13.31 1.72 8.00
C MET A 72 14.34 2.83 8.17
N PHE A 73 13.95 4.10 7.95
CA PHE A 73 14.83 5.24 8.14
C PHE A 73 15.35 5.35 9.58
N ALA A 74 14.47 5.16 10.58
CA ALA A 74 14.82 5.30 11.99
C ALA A 74 15.65 4.13 12.54
N ALA A 75 15.28 2.89 12.21
CA ALA A 75 15.90 1.69 12.76
C ALA A 75 17.04 1.13 11.90
N PHE A 76 17.01 1.34 10.58
CA PHE A 76 17.96 0.80 9.62
C PHE A 76 18.35 1.83 8.53
N PRO A 77 18.97 2.95 8.90
CA PRO A 77 19.21 4.08 8.00
C PRO A 77 20.03 3.70 6.75
N HIS A 78 21.00 2.79 6.87
CA HIS A 78 21.75 2.30 5.71
C HIS A 78 20.88 1.49 4.74
N TRP A 79 19.99 0.63 5.26
CA TRP A 79 19.07 -0.14 4.42
C TRP A 79 18.11 0.80 3.67
N TYR A 80 17.52 1.76 4.38
CA TYR A 80 16.71 2.81 3.78
C TYR A 80 17.46 3.55 2.66
N ALA A 81 18.65 4.07 2.96
CA ALA A 81 19.44 4.85 2.01
C ALA A 81 19.79 4.04 0.75
N THR A 82 20.25 2.79 0.91
CA THR A 82 20.60 1.93 -0.23
C THR A 82 19.41 1.61 -1.12
N VAL A 83 18.23 1.32 -0.55
CA VAL A 83 17.02 1.03 -1.33
C VAL A 83 16.55 2.27 -2.08
N PHE A 84 16.40 3.41 -1.40
CA PHE A 84 15.84 4.62 -2.01
C PHE A 84 16.79 5.27 -3.03
N SER A 85 18.11 5.16 -2.84
CA SER A 85 19.09 5.64 -3.82
C SER A 85 19.28 4.66 -4.99
N GLY A 86 19.30 3.36 -4.72
CA GLY A 86 19.47 2.33 -5.75
C GLY A 86 18.24 2.18 -6.65
N LEU A 87 17.04 2.34 -6.09
CA LEU A 87 15.76 2.30 -6.79
C LEU A 87 15.22 3.71 -7.10
N TYR A 88 16.10 4.70 -7.26
CA TYR A 88 15.68 6.08 -7.50
C TYR A 88 14.72 6.22 -8.68
N LEU A 89 15.01 5.57 -9.81
CA LEU A 89 14.16 5.65 -10.99
C LEU A 89 12.76 5.05 -10.76
N PRO A 90 12.59 3.78 -10.31
CA PRO A 90 11.25 3.25 -10.03
C PRO A 90 10.46 3.99 -8.94
N LEU A 91 11.12 4.69 -8.02
CA LEU A 91 10.46 5.41 -6.93
C LEU A 91 10.04 6.84 -7.32
N LEU A 92 10.68 7.42 -8.34
CA LEU A 92 10.39 8.79 -8.80
C LEU A 92 9.63 8.84 -10.13
N ALA A 93 9.95 7.94 -11.06
CA ALA A 93 9.44 7.94 -12.44
C ALA A 93 8.00 7.42 -12.52
#